data_AF-A0AA42PYG3-F1
#
_entry.id   AF-A0AA42PYG3-F1
#
_cell.length_a   1.000
_cell.length_b   1.000
_cell.length_c   1.000
_cell.angle_alpha   90.00
_cell.angle_beta   90.00
_cell.angle_gamma   90.00
#
_symmetry.space_group_name_H-M   'P 1'
#
loop_
_entity.id
_entity.type
_entity.pdbx_description
1 polymer ?
#
loop_
_entity_poly.entity_id
_entity_poly.type
_entity_poly.pdbx_seq_one_letter_code
_entity_poly.pdbx_strand_id
1 'polypeptide(L)'
;MKKTSKPKRTHSVDAIERMRSAALARYDSQAAQSHERVRHVMQAIQQEMAANEGIYPHNKGAVSMAEVARRAEIHPLTFHKPRYLELGKEVKTWLETLKQGAVVGQGRVRKELGTRIQEWKKLYEDLLETHRISETDLQYAEARLKEVLLENEQLRQQLSQQKTLKVVPIRPKKPD
;
A
#
# COMPACT_ATOMS: atom_id res chain seq x y z
N MET A 1 2.37 -69.26 27.37
CA MET A 1 2.55 -68.60 26.05
C MET A 1 3.96 -68.00 25.99
N LYS A 2 4.89 -68.58 25.21
CA LYS A 2 6.27 -68.05 25.07
C LYS A 2 6.29 -66.96 23.99
N LYS A 3 6.70 -65.73 24.35
CA LYS A 3 6.91 -64.63 23.39
C LYS A 3 8.11 -64.97 22.50
N THR A 4 7.89 -65.16 21.21
CA THR A 4 8.96 -65.32 20.22
C THR A 4 9.66 -63.98 20.01
N SER A 5 10.90 -63.87 20.47
CA SER A 5 11.77 -62.71 20.22
C SER A 5 12.09 -62.64 18.73
N LYS A 6 11.74 -61.52 18.07
CA LYS A 6 12.07 -61.30 16.65
C LYS A 6 13.59 -61.17 16.48
N PRO A 7 14.20 -61.81 15.47
CA PRO A 7 15.64 -61.72 15.23
C PRO A 7 16.04 -60.27 14.88
N LYS A 8 17.10 -59.77 15.52
CA LYS A 8 17.68 -58.45 15.22
C LYS A 8 18.28 -58.50 13.82
N ARG A 9 17.82 -57.61 12.92
CA ARG A 9 18.39 -57.47 11.57
C ARG A 9 19.84 -56.97 11.69
N THR A 10 20.80 -57.80 11.30
CA THR A 10 22.21 -57.43 11.17
C THR A 10 22.42 -56.84 9.77
N HIS A 11 22.68 -55.54 9.70
CA HIS A 11 23.07 -54.90 8.45
C HIS A 11 24.56 -55.15 8.18
N SER A 12 24.95 -55.32 6.91
CA SER A 12 26.38 -55.37 6.56
C SER A 12 27.04 -54.02 6.86
N VAL A 13 28.36 -54.04 7.10
CA VAL A 13 29.14 -52.82 7.36
C VAL A 13 28.95 -51.79 6.24
N ASP A 14 29.00 -52.24 4.98
CA ASP A 14 28.73 -51.41 3.80
C ASP A 14 27.34 -50.77 3.80
N ALA A 15 26.31 -51.50 4.26
CA ALA A 15 24.96 -50.96 4.36
C ALA A 15 24.87 -49.88 5.45
N ILE A 16 25.58 -50.05 6.57
CA ILE A 16 25.65 -49.05 7.64
C ILE A 16 26.36 -47.78 7.16
N GLU A 17 27.47 -47.91 6.43
CA GLU A 17 28.20 -46.77 5.86
C GLU A 17 27.38 -46.02 4.80
N ARG A 18 26.66 -46.73 3.93
CA ARG A 18 25.72 -46.12 2.96
C ARG A 18 24.56 -45.40 3.67
N MET A 19 24.01 -45.98 4.74
CA MET A 19 22.97 -45.30 5.52
C MET A 19 23.50 -44.05 6.21
N ARG A 20 24.71 -44.10 6.76
CA ARG A 20 25.34 -42.95 7.43
C ARG A 20 25.65 -41.82 6.45
N SER A 21 26.26 -42.13 5.30
CA SER A 21 26.56 -41.15 4.25
C SER A 21 25.27 -40.54 3.67
N ALA A 22 24.24 -41.35 3.40
CA ALA A 22 22.94 -40.85 2.96
C ALA A 22 22.25 -39.97 4.01
N ALA A 23 22.36 -40.30 5.30
CA ALA A 23 21.82 -39.47 6.38
C ALA A 23 22.53 -38.10 6.47
N LEU A 24 23.86 -38.08 6.32
CA LEU A 24 24.64 -36.85 6.26
C LEU A 24 24.25 -36.00 5.04
N ALA A 25 24.15 -36.60 3.86
CA ALA A 25 23.75 -35.89 2.64
C ALA A 25 22.36 -35.26 2.76
N ARG A 26 21.38 -35.98 3.34
CA ARG A 26 20.03 -35.43 3.60
C ARG A 26 20.06 -34.28 4.60
N TYR A 27 20.89 -34.40 5.63
CA TYR A 27 21.06 -33.37 6.65
C TYR A 27 21.68 -32.09 6.06
N ASP A 28 22.64 -32.23 5.15
CA ASP A 28 23.25 -31.13 4.42
C ASP A 28 22.28 -30.48 3.42
N SER A 29 21.55 -31.28 2.64
CA SER A 29 20.55 -30.75 1.69
C SER A 29 19.43 -29.98 2.39
N GLN A 30 18.96 -30.49 3.55
CA GLN A 30 17.91 -29.82 4.31
C GLN A 30 18.37 -28.47 4.91
N ALA A 31 19.65 -28.38 5.27
CA ALA A 31 20.23 -27.12 5.71
C ALA A 31 20.31 -26.11 4.56
N ALA A 32 20.81 -26.52 3.40
CA ALA A 32 20.86 -25.67 2.21
C ALA A 32 19.47 -25.13 1.81
N GLN A 33 18.47 -26.01 1.76
CA GLN A 33 17.08 -25.61 1.49
C GLN A 33 16.53 -24.61 2.52
N SER A 34 16.90 -24.77 3.79
CA SER A 34 16.47 -23.82 4.83
C SER A 34 17.15 -22.46 4.68
N HIS A 35 18.40 -22.40 4.22
CA HIS A 35 19.07 -21.13 3.91
C HIS A 35 18.38 -20.41 2.74
N GLU A 36 18.08 -21.14 1.66
CA GLU A 36 17.39 -20.59 0.49
C GLU A 36 16.00 -20.05 0.86
N ARG A 37 15.21 -20.83 1.63
CA ARG A 37 13.90 -20.38 2.11
C ARG A 37 13.98 -19.09 2.93
N VAL A 38 14.95 -18.98 3.84
CA VAL A 38 15.14 -17.77 4.64
C VAL A 38 15.47 -16.56 3.76
N ARG A 39 16.39 -16.72 2.79
CA ARG A 39 16.74 -15.63 1.86
C ARG A 39 15.58 -15.20 0.98
N HIS A 40 14.82 -16.17 0.47
CA HIS A 40 13.61 -15.89 -0.30
C HIS A 40 12.58 -15.12 0.54
N VAL A 41 12.40 -15.48 1.81
CA VAL A 41 11.53 -14.75 2.74
C VAL A 41 12.03 -13.33 2.99
N MET A 42 13.34 -13.11 3.15
CA MET A 42 13.89 -11.75 3.30
C MET A 42 13.59 -10.89 2.07
N GLN A 43 13.74 -11.44 0.86
CA GLN A 43 13.41 -10.75 -0.39
C GLN A 43 11.90 -10.48 -0.51
N ALA A 44 11.06 -11.45 -0.19
CA ALA A 44 9.60 -11.29 -0.21
C ALA A 44 9.15 -10.18 0.76
N ILE A 45 9.71 -10.13 1.97
CA ILE A 45 9.44 -9.06 2.93
C ILE A 45 9.84 -7.69 2.38
N GLN A 46 10.99 -7.59 1.70
CA GLN A 46 11.41 -6.33 1.07
C GLN A 46 10.46 -5.89 -0.04
N GLN A 47 10.00 -6.81 -0.88
CA GLN A 47 9.03 -6.52 -1.95
C GLN A 47 7.68 -6.07 -1.37
N GLU A 48 7.20 -6.75 -0.32
CA GLU A 48 5.97 -6.37 0.37
C GLU A 48 6.09 -4.99 1.01
N MET A 49 7.22 -4.67 1.62
CA MET A 49 7.47 -3.33 2.15
C MET A 49 7.51 -2.29 1.05
N ALA A 50 8.18 -2.55 -0.07
CA ALA A 50 8.24 -1.64 -1.21
C ALA A 50 6.84 -1.35 -1.78
N ALA A 51 5.98 -2.38 -1.88
CA ALA A 51 4.60 -2.25 -2.35
C ALA A 51 3.70 -1.46 -1.37
N ASN A 52 4.07 -1.36 -0.09
CA ASN A 52 3.31 -0.67 0.95
C ASN A 52 4.05 0.57 1.49
N GLU A 53 4.78 1.25 0.61
CA GLU A 53 5.47 2.52 0.91
C GLU A 53 6.44 2.44 2.10
N GLY A 54 7.16 1.32 2.18
CA GLY A 54 8.14 1.05 3.23
C GLY A 54 7.55 0.51 4.53
N ILE A 55 6.22 0.34 4.63
CA ILE A 55 5.56 -0.24 5.80
C ILE A 55 5.34 -1.74 5.58
N TYR A 56 5.80 -2.57 6.52
CA TYR A 56 5.53 -4.00 6.45
C TYR A 56 4.04 -4.29 6.76
N PRO A 57 3.29 -4.99 5.89
CA PRO A 57 1.84 -5.15 6.07
C PRO A 57 1.48 -6.15 7.18
N HIS A 58 2.38 -7.07 7.53
CA HIS A 58 2.12 -8.11 8.51
C HIS A 58 2.71 -7.79 9.88
N ASN A 59 2.33 -8.57 10.89
CA ASN A 59 2.85 -8.46 12.26
C ASN A 59 2.86 -7.02 12.82
N LYS A 60 1.80 -6.25 12.51
CA LYS A 60 1.63 -4.85 12.92
C LYS A 60 2.82 -3.97 12.49
N GLY A 61 3.44 -4.24 11.35
CA GLY A 61 4.58 -3.48 10.83
C GLY A 61 5.94 -3.81 11.44
N ALA A 62 6.03 -4.85 12.28
CA ALA A 62 7.28 -5.27 12.88
C ALA A 62 7.89 -6.46 12.11
N VAL A 63 9.10 -6.26 11.60
CA VAL A 63 9.94 -7.34 11.09
C VAL A 63 10.95 -7.72 12.18
N SER A 64 10.95 -8.99 12.58
CA SER A 64 11.85 -9.53 13.61
C SER A 64 12.44 -10.87 13.16
N MET A 65 13.48 -11.35 13.84
CA MET A 65 14.08 -12.65 13.52
C MET A 65 13.07 -13.81 13.70
N ALA A 66 12.15 -13.68 14.67
CA ALA A 66 11.06 -14.64 14.85
C ALA A 66 10.06 -14.60 13.68
N GLU A 67 9.79 -13.41 13.14
CA GLU A 67 8.90 -13.26 11.97
C GLU A 67 9.53 -13.89 10.72
N VAL A 68 10.82 -13.67 10.48
CA VAL A 68 11.56 -14.32 9.39
C VAL A 68 11.53 -15.84 9.55
N ALA A 69 11.80 -16.35 10.76
CA ALA A 69 11.75 -17.78 11.06
C ALA A 69 10.36 -18.38 10.78
N ARG A 70 9.31 -17.69 11.25
CA ARG A 70 7.91 -18.11 11.08
C ARG A 70 7.54 -18.24 9.61
N ARG A 71 7.90 -17.23 8.79
CA ARG A 71 7.59 -17.24 7.35
C ARG A 71 8.46 -18.21 6.55
N ALA A 72 9.68 -18.49 7.01
CA ALA A 72 10.55 -19.51 6.43
C ALA A 72 10.23 -20.94 6.90
N GLU A 73 9.18 -21.11 7.73
CA GLU A 73 8.75 -22.39 8.30
C GLU A 73 9.88 -23.12 9.05
N ILE A 74 10.67 -22.34 9.82
CA ILE A 74 11.69 -22.86 10.71
C ILE A 74 11.46 -22.35 12.14
N HIS A 75 11.88 -23.15 13.12
CA HIS A 75 11.82 -22.71 14.51
C HIS A 75 12.85 -21.58 14.75
N PRO A 76 12.53 -20.49 15.49
CA PRO A 76 13.48 -19.40 15.73
C PRO A 76 14.82 -19.83 16.35
N LEU A 77 14.79 -20.85 17.22
CA LEU A 77 15.98 -21.45 17.81
C LEU A 77 16.95 -22.05 16.77
N THR A 78 16.49 -22.33 15.56
CA THR A 78 17.33 -22.88 14.47
C THR A 78 18.49 -21.96 14.15
N PHE A 79 18.31 -20.64 14.17
CA PHE A 79 19.38 -19.65 13.92
C PHE A 79 20.53 -19.72 14.94
N HIS A 80 20.29 -20.27 16.13
CA HIS A 80 21.31 -20.40 17.17
C HIS A 80 22.09 -21.73 17.09
N LYS A 81 21.68 -22.64 16.21
CA LYS A 81 22.42 -23.90 16.01
C LYS A 81 23.72 -23.62 15.24
N PRO A 82 24.83 -24.32 15.55
CA PRO A 82 26.14 -24.06 14.95
C PRO A 82 26.14 -23.94 13.42
N ARG A 83 25.36 -24.81 12.75
CA ARG A 83 25.22 -24.86 11.30
C ARG A 83 24.57 -23.62 10.68
N TYR A 84 23.73 -22.90 11.42
CA TYR A 84 22.95 -21.76 10.95
C TYR A 84 23.44 -20.43 11.53
N LEU A 85 24.57 -20.41 12.24
CA LEU A 85 25.07 -19.19 12.88
C LEU A 85 25.34 -18.07 11.87
N GLU A 86 25.93 -18.41 10.72
CA GLU A 86 26.20 -17.43 9.66
C GLU A 86 24.90 -16.89 9.05
N LEU A 87 23.90 -17.75 8.84
CA LEU A 87 22.58 -17.32 8.38
C LEU A 87 21.88 -16.42 9.42
N GLY A 88 22.01 -16.75 10.71
CA GLY A 88 21.48 -15.92 11.79
C GLY A 88 22.13 -14.54 11.83
N LYS A 89 23.45 -14.46 11.59
CA LYS A 89 24.17 -13.18 11.45
C LYS A 89 23.68 -12.40 10.23
N GLU A 90 23.55 -13.06 9.07
CA GLU A 90 23.02 -12.47 7.83
C GLU A 90 21.64 -11.83 8.06
N VAL A 91 20.72 -12.57 8.67
CA VAL A 91 19.37 -12.07 9.01
C VAL A 91 19.45 -10.90 10.00
N LYS A 92 20.32 -10.98 11.00
CA LYS A 92 20.47 -9.90 11.99
C LYS A 92 20.99 -8.61 11.36
N THR A 93 22.04 -8.70 10.55
CA THR A 93 22.60 -7.55 9.83
C THR A 93 21.55 -6.95 8.88
N TRP A 94 20.80 -7.79 8.17
CA TRP A 94 19.69 -7.33 7.33
C TRP A 94 18.61 -6.60 8.15
N LEU A 95 18.18 -7.13 9.30
CA LEU A 95 17.23 -6.45 10.18
C LEU A 95 17.76 -5.09 10.68
N GLU A 96 19.06 -4.98 10.94
CA GLU A 96 19.69 -3.72 11.34
C GLU A 96 19.68 -2.70 10.20
N THR A 97 19.99 -3.11 8.97
CA THR A 97 19.89 -2.24 7.78
C THR A 97 18.45 -1.78 7.53
N LEU A 98 17.46 -2.66 7.71
CA LEU A 98 16.04 -2.29 7.58
C LEU A 98 15.61 -1.25 8.62
N LYS A 99 16.10 -1.34 9.86
CA LYS A 99 15.77 -0.36 10.92
C LYS A 99 16.35 1.03 10.66
N GLN A 100 17.43 1.11 9.89
CA GLN A 100 18.07 2.36 9.50
C GLN A 100 17.37 3.02 8.31
N GLY A 101 16.96 2.22 7.30
CA GLY A 101 16.40 2.74 6.05
C GLY A 101 14.88 2.82 5.95
N ALA A 102 14.13 2.06 6.76
CA ALA A 102 12.68 1.95 6.65
C ALA A 102 11.94 2.20 7.96
N VAL A 103 10.66 2.60 7.86
CA VAL A 103 9.74 2.76 8.99
C VAL A 103 9.30 1.38 9.47
N VAL A 104 10.20 0.68 10.17
CA VAL A 104 9.93 -0.66 10.72
C VAL A 104 9.68 -0.56 12.22
N GLY A 105 8.67 -1.29 12.70
CA GLY A 105 8.34 -1.42 14.12
C GLY A 105 7.01 -0.76 14.49
N GLN A 106 6.27 -1.43 15.38
CA GLN A 106 4.87 -1.10 15.69
C GLN A 106 4.66 0.37 16.09
N GLY A 107 5.53 0.92 16.92
CA GLY A 107 5.41 2.31 17.38
C GLY A 107 5.63 3.33 16.26
N ARG A 108 6.65 3.12 15.43
CA ARG A 108 6.97 4.01 14.30
C ARG A 108 5.88 3.93 13.23
N VAL A 109 5.47 2.72 12.86
CA VAL A 109 4.38 2.46 11.90
C VAL A 109 3.07 3.07 12.39
N ARG A 110 2.72 2.92 13.67
CA ARG A 110 1.50 3.53 14.22
C ARG A 110 1.53 5.06 14.14
N LYS A 111 2.68 5.67 14.42
CA LYS A 111 2.84 7.13 14.32
C LYS A 111 2.69 7.58 12.86
N GLU A 112 3.39 6.92 11.94
CA GLU A 112 3.35 7.22 10.50
C GLU A 112 1.92 7.09 9.95
N LEU A 113 1.25 5.95 10.21
CA LEU A 113 -0.14 5.75 9.81
C LEU A 113 -1.08 6.79 10.43
N GLY A 114 -0.83 7.18 11.69
CA GLY A 114 -1.59 8.23 12.36
C GLY A 114 -1.43 9.59 11.67
N THR A 115 -0.20 9.99 11.38
CA THR A 115 0.12 11.21 10.63
C THR A 115 -0.55 11.18 9.25
N ARG A 116 -0.44 10.05 8.56
CA ARG A 116 -1.04 9.86 7.25
C ARG A 116 -2.56 10.00 7.30
N ILE A 117 -3.23 9.36 8.24
CA ILE A 117 -4.69 9.51 8.42
C ILE A 117 -5.06 10.99 8.68
N GLN A 118 -4.27 11.71 9.46
CA GLN A 118 -4.50 13.15 9.70
C GLN A 118 -4.32 13.98 8.43
N GLU A 119 -3.29 13.72 7.63
CA GLU A 119 -3.06 14.39 6.34
C GLU A 119 -4.21 14.13 5.37
N TRP A 120 -4.63 12.87 5.23
CA TRP A 120 -5.77 12.50 4.38
C TRP A 120 -7.07 13.15 4.84
N LYS A 121 -7.30 13.20 6.15
CA LYS A 121 -8.46 13.89 6.72
C LYS A 121 -8.43 15.38 6.37
N LYS A 122 -7.28 16.04 6.50
CA LYS A 122 -7.11 17.44 6.15
C LYS A 122 -7.37 17.68 4.65
N LEU A 123 -6.77 16.88 3.78
CA LEU A 123 -6.99 16.97 2.32
C LEU A 123 -8.46 16.81 1.96
N TYR A 124 -9.16 15.89 2.63
CA TYR A 124 -10.59 15.69 2.43
C TYR A 124 -11.42 16.89 2.91
N GLU A 125 -11.11 17.44 4.08
CA GLU A 125 -11.77 18.64 4.62
C GLU A 125 -11.55 19.86 3.71
N ASP A 126 -10.33 20.06 3.21
CA ASP A 126 -9.97 21.14 2.28
C ASP A 126 -10.72 20.98 0.93
N LEU A 127 -10.83 19.74 0.42
CA LEU A 127 -11.59 19.43 -0.78
C LEU A 127 -13.09 19.69 -0.60
N LEU A 128 -13.65 19.28 0.53
CA LEU A 128 -15.06 19.49 0.86
C LEU A 128 -15.40 20.98 0.96
N GLU A 129 -14.52 21.77 1.57
CA GLU A 129 -14.71 23.21 1.68
C GLU A 129 -14.66 23.89 0.29
N THR A 130 -13.67 23.51 -0.52
CA THR A 130 -13.56 24.02 -1.91
C THR A 130 -14.80 23.69 -2.73
N HIS A 131 -15.37 22.48 -2.54
CA HIS A 131 -16.61 22.07 -3.21
C HIS A 131 -17.82 22.91 -2.77
N ARG A 132 -17.94 23.23 -1.48
CA ARG A 132 -19.04 24.08 -0.98
C ARG A 132 -18.96 25.50 -1.54
N ILE A 133 -17.74 26.04 -1.64
CA ILE A 133 -17.52 27.37 -2.24
C ILE A 133 -17.93 27.33 -3.72
N SER A 134 -17.49 26.33 -4.48
CA SER A 134 -17.83 26.24 -5.90
C SER A 134 -19.32 26.01 -6.16
N GLU A 135 -20.01 25.25 -5.32
CA GLU A 135 -21.48 25.13 -5.37
C GLU A 135 -22.18 26.47 -5.10
N THR A 136 -21.68 27.23 -4.13
CA THR A 136 -22.22 28.56 -3.81
C THR A 136 -22.01 29.55 -4.96
N ASP A 137 -20.80 29.57 -5.52
CA ASP A 137 -20.45 30.41 -6.67
C ASP A 137 -21.29 30.05 -7.89
N LEU A 138 -21.54 28.75 -8.12
CA LEU A 138 -22.41 28.28 -9.19
C LEU A 138 -23.83 28.79 -9.01
N GLN A 139 -24.41 28.64 -7.81
CA GLN A 139 -25.76 29.15 -7.50
C GLN A 139 -25.85 30.67 -7.71
N TYR A 140 -24.82 31.41 -7.30
CA TYR A 140 -24.76 32.86 -7.52
C TYR A 140 -24.69 33.21 -9.01
N ALA A 141 -23.83 32.53 -9.78
CA ALA A 141 -23.71 32.73 -11.22
C ALA A 141 -25.02 32.39 -11.96
N GLU A 142 -25.70 31.32 -11.57
CA GLU A 142 -27.01 30.93 -12.12
C GLU A 142 -28.09 31.96 -11.83
N ALA A 143 -28.13 32.48 -10.59
CA ALA A 143 -29.07 33.55 -10.23
C ALA A 143 -28.80 34.82 -11.06
N ARG A 144 -27.53 35.22 -11.17
CA ARG A 144 -27.14 36.39 -11.97
C ARG A 144 -27.45 36.22 -13.45
N LEU A 145 -27.25 35.02 -14.00
CA LEU A 145 -27.61 34.70 -15.37
C LEU A 145 -29.11 34.87 -15.60
N LYS A 146 -29.96 34.39 -14.68
CA LYS A 146 -31.43 34.56 -14.77
C LYS A 146 -31.84 36.03 -14.76
N GLU A 147 -31.25 36.84 -13.88
CA GLU A 147 -31.50 38.28 -13.83
C GLU A 147 -31.16 38.97 -15.16
N VAL A 148 -29.95 38.72 -15.67
CA VAL A 148 -29.48 39.33 -16.93
C VAL A 148 -30.33 38.89 -18.11
N LEU A 149 -30.77 37.64 -18.15
CA LEU A 149 -31.67 37.15 -19.20
C LEU A 149 -33.02 37.88 -19.18
N LEU A 150 -33.59 38.08 -17.99
CA LEU A 150 -34.86 38.79 -17.82
C LEU A 150 -34.73 40.27 -18.19
N GLU A 151 -33.65 40.94 -17.78
CA GLU A 151 -33.34 42.32 -18.18
C GLU A 151 -33.15 42.44 -19.71
N ASN A 152 -32.42 41.50 -20.32
CA ASN A 152 -32.23 41.49 -21.77
C ASN A 152 -33.56 41.33 -22.52
N GLU A 153 -34.45 40.48 -22.02
CA GLU A 153 -35.79 40.31 -22.58
C GLU A 153 -36.61 41.60 -22.47
N GLN A 154 -36.63 42.23 -21.28
CA GLN A 154 -37.32 43.51 -21.06
C GLN A 154 -36.79 44.62 -21.98
N LEU A 155 -35.46 44.75 -22.10
CA LEU A 155 -34.83 45.74 -22.99
C LEU A 155 -35.17 45.48 -24.46
N ARG A 156 -35.20 44.20 -24.89
CA ARG A 156 -35.63 43.83 -26.25
C ARG A 156 -37.08 44.20 -26.50
N GLN A 157 -37.96 44.00 -25.53
CA GLN A 157 -39.37 44.40 -25.62
C GLN A 157 -39.53 45.93 -25.67
N GLN A 158 -38.78 46.68 -24.87
CA GLN A 158 -38.80 48.15 -24.91
C GLN A 158 -38.28 48.69 -26.25
N LEU A 159 -37.19 48.14 -26.78
CA LEU A 159 -36.65 48.51 -28.08
C LEU A 159 -37.62 48.22 -29.23
N SER A 160 -38.35 47.11 -29.18
CA SER A 160 -39.36 46.80 -30.20
C SER A 160 -40.54 47.78 -30.15
N GLN A 161 -41.02 48.12 -28.94
CA GLN A 161 -42.06 49.13 -28.73
C GLN A 161 -41.64 50.52 -29.22
N GLN A 162 -40.41 50.95 -28.91
CA GLN A 162 -39.88 52.24 -29.39
C GLN A 162 -39.73 52.28 -30.91
N LYS A 163 -39.28 51.19 -31.55
CA LYS A 163 -39.24 51.11 -33.02
C LYS A 163 -40.62 51.21 -33.66
N THR A 164 -41.66 50.73 -32.98
CA THR A 164 -43.05 50.87 -33.46
C THR A 164 -43.62 52.28 -33.26
N LEU A 165 -43.06 53.10 -32.35
CA LEU A 165 -43.42 54.51 -32.22
C LEU A 165 -42.87 55.28 -33.42
N LYS A 166 -43.75 55.43 -34.40
CA LYS A 166 -43.59 56.08 -35.70
C LYS A 166 -42.87 57.44 -35.57
N VAL A 167 -41.67 57.53 -36.11
CA VAL A 167 -40.94 58.80 -36.29
C VAL A 167 -41.77 59.71 -37.19
N VAL A 168 -42.38 60.75 -36.61
CA VAL A 168 -43.09 61.78 -37.36
C VAL A 168 -42.04 62.79 -37.87
N PRO A 169 -41.87 62.96 -39.20
CA PRO A 169 -40.94 63.95 -39.73
C PRO A 169 -41.42 65.35 -39.36
N ILE A 170 -40.58 66.11 -38.64
CA ILE A 170 -40.88 67.44 -38.09
C ILE A 170 -40.99 68.53 -39.18
N ARG A 171 -40.57 68.25 -40.42
CA ARG A 171 -40.73 69.19 -41.55
C ARG A 171 -41.59 68.57 -42.67
N PRO A 172 -42.71 69.20 -43.06
CA PRO A 172 -43.42 68.80 -44.26
C PRO A 172 -42.54 69.05 -45.48
N LYS A 173 -42.46 68.05 -46.36
CA LYS A 173 -41.78 68.14 -47.65
C LYS A 173 -42.49 69.20 -48.49
N LYS A 174 -41.78 70.24 -48.91
CA LYS A 174 -42.32 71.30 -49.78
C LYS A 174 -42.80 70.66 -51.09
N PRO A 175 -44.04 70.92 -51.55
CA PRO A 175 -44.47 70.49 -52.87
C PRO A 175 -43.76 71.32 -53.95
N ASP A 176 -43.32 70.64 -55.01
CA ASP A 176 -42.80 71.24 -56.25
C ASP A 176 -43.91 71.91 -57.06
#